data_AF-A0A379FSE4-F1
#
_entry.id   AF-A0A379FSE4-F1
#
_cell.length_a   1.000
_cell.length_b   1.000
_cell.length_c   1.000
_cell.angle_alpha   90.00
_cell.angle_beta   90.00
_cell.angle_gamma   90.00
#
_symmetry.space_group_name_H-M   'P 1'
#
loop_
_entity.id
_entity.type
_entity.pdbx_description
1 polymer ?
#
loop_
_entity_poly.entity_id
_entity_poly.type
_entity_poly.pdbx_seq_one_letter_code
_entity_poly.pdbx_strand_id
1 'polypeptide(L)'
;MGSVQSVSLMWSLGDIGFGSMSYLNLIAIVFLSKPALRALRDFERQEKLGVDPVFDPKVAGIENAELWEDISREYHAQGIGIEPKEKQNKGMVYQEEEGKN
;
A
#
# COMPACT_ATOMS: atom_id res chain seq x y z
N MET A 1 17.74 -8.64 -50.91
CA MET A 1 17.38 -9.31 -49.64
C MET A 1 18.20 -8.77 -48.44
N GLY A 2 18.34 -7.44 -48.30
CA GLY A 2 19.09 -6.83 -47.17
C GLY A 2 18.22 -6.19 -46.09
N SER A 3 16.93 -5.94 -46.38
CA SER A 3 16.01 -5.22 -45.49
C SER A 3 15.54 -6.07 -44.28
N VAL A 4 15.34 -7.38 -44.48
CA VAL A 4 14.73 -8.27 -43.48
C VAL A 4 15.63 -8.48 -42.25
N GLN A 5 16.95 -8.46 -42.42
CA GLN A 5 17.90 -8.58 -41.29
C GLN A 5 17.92 -7.32 -40.42
N SER A 6 17.82 -6.14 -41.03
CA SER A 6 17.78 -4.86 -40.30
C SER A 6 16.50 -4.70 -39.49
N VAL A 7 15.35 -5.10 -40.06
CA VAL A 7 14.04 -5.05 -39.38
C VAL A 7 14.02 -5.97 -38.15
N SER A 8 14.59 -7.18 -38.25
CA SER A 8 14.69 -8.11 -37.11
C SER A 8 15.56 -7.53 -35.98
N LEU A 9 16.69 -6.92 -36.32
CA LEU A 9 17.59 -6.29 -35.35
C LEU A 9 16.93 -5.09 -34.65
N MET A 10 16.18 -4.29 -35.40
CA MET A 10 15.44 -3.13 -34.87
C MET A 10 14.30 -3.54 -33.94
N TRP A 11 13.64 -4.65 -34.25
CA TRP A 11 12.63 -5.27 -33.37
C TRP A 11 13.25 -5.78 -32.07
N SER A 12 14.36 -6.52 -32.14
CA SER A 12 15.06 -7.00 -30.93
C SER A 12 15.57 -5.86 -30.05
N LEU A 13 16.00 -4.75 -30.64
CA LEU A 13 16.38 -3.55 -29.89
C LEU A 13 15.16 -2.89 -29.20
N GLY A 14 13.99 -2.91 -29.85
CA GLY A 14 12.72 -2.46 -29.28
C GLY A 14 12.27 -3.31 -28.08
N ASP A 15 12.41 -4.63 -28.17
CA ASP A 15 12.05 -5.56 -27.09
C ASP A 15 12.92 -5.37 -25.84
N ILE A 16 14.21 -5.05 -26.02
CA ILE A 16 15.12 -4.69 -24.91
C ILE A 16 14.70 -3.35 -24.29
N GLY A 17 14.29 -2.38 -25.10
CA GLY A 17 13.74 -1.10 -24.63
C GLY A 17 12.48 -1.29 -23.77
N PHE A 18 11.50 -2.06 -24.27
CA PHE A 18 10.28 -2.39 -23.53
C PHE A 18 10.54 -3.21 -22.27
N GLY A 19 11.46 -4.18 -22.36
CA GLY A 19 11.88 -5.00 -21.23
C GLY A 19 12.51 -4.16 -20.13
N SER A 20 13.41 -3.22 -20.46
CA SER A 20 14.07 -2.37 -19.48
C SER A 20 13.12 -1.43 -18.72
N MET A 21 12.20 -0.76 -19.44
CA MET A 21 11.19 0.09 -18.81
C MET A 21 10.25 -0.71 -17.90
N SER A 22 9.79 -1.87 -18.40
CA SER A 22 8.88 -2.73 -17.64
C SER A 22 9.56 -3.31 -16.41
N TYR A 23 10.83 -3.68 -16.50
CA TYR A 23 11.58 -4.28 -15.40
C TYR A 23 11.82 -3.27 -14.27
N LEU A 24 12.20 -2.02 -14.58
CA LEU A 24 12.35 -0.97 -13.57
C LEU A 24 11.02 -0.63 -12.89
N ASN A 25 9.95 -0.52 -13.67
CA ASN A 25 8.61 -0.27 -13.14
C ASN A 25 8.11 -1.44 -12.27
N LEU A 26 8.34 -2.68 -12.70
CA LEU A 26 7.97 -3.88 -11.95
C LEU A 26 8.69 -3.93 -10.60
N ILE A 27 9.99 -3.63 -10.57
CA ILE A 27 10.77 -3.57 -9.32
C ILE A 27 10.20 -2.48 -8.39
N ALA A 28 9.88 -1.30 -8.92
CA ALA A 28 9.27 -0.22 -8.14
C ALA A 28 7.93 -0.64 -7.51
N ILE A 29 7.06 -1.32 -8.28
CA ILE A 29 5.79 -1.84 -7.79
C ILE A 29 6.03 -2.86 -6.67
N VAL A 30 7.00 -3.76 -6.82
CA VAL A 30 7.31 -4.78 -5.79
C VAL A 30 7.75 -4.14 -4.47
N PHE A 31 8.56 -3.08 -4.52
CA PHE A 31 8.94 -2.34 -3.31
C PHE A 31 7.77 -1.58 -2.68
N LEU A 32 6.92 -0.95 -3.50
CA LEU A 32 5.72 -0.24 -3.05
C LEU A 32 4.62 -1.17 -2.53
N SER A 33 4.60 -2.43 -2.95
CA SER A 33 3.57 -3.40 -2.59
C SER A 33 3.48 -3.61 -1.08
N LYS A 34 4.62 -3.57 -0.36
CA LYS A 34 4.64 -3.78 1.10
C LYS A 34 3.88 -2.69 1.88
N PRO A 35 4.24 -1.40 1.80
CA PRO A 35 3.49 -0.33 2.47
C PRO A 35 2.07 -0.17 1.91
N ALA A 36 1.87 -0.38 0.60
CA ALA A 36 0.55 -0.31 -0.02
C ALA A 36 -0.42 -1.36 0.55
N LEU A 37 0.02 -2.61 0.71
CA LEU A 37 -0.80 -3.66 1.31
C LEU A 37 -1.08 -3.40 2.79
N ARG A 38 -0.15 -2.78 3.53
CA ARG A 38 -0.39 -2.37 4.92
C ARG A 38 -1.45 -1.29 5.02
N ALA A 39 -1.33 -0.24 4.18
CA ALA A 39 -2.33 0.81 4.08
C ALA A 39 -3.71 0.24 3.68
N LEU A 40 -3.76 -0.70 2.74
CA LEU A 40 -5.00 -1.34 2.31
C LEU A 40 -5.65 -2.15 3.44
N ARG A 41 -4.87 -2.95 4.18
CA ARG A 41 -5.39 -3.71 5.32
C ARG A 41 -5.93 -2.81 6.43
N ASP A 42 -5.28 -1.67 6.63
CA ASP A 42 -5.71 -0.66 7.58
C ASP A 42 -7.05 -0.02 7.15
N PHE A 43 -7.15 0.36 5.88
CA PHE A 43 -8.39 0.84 5.27
C PHE A 43 -9.53 -0.18 5.41
N GLU A 44 -9.31 -1.44 5.02
CA GLU A 44 -10.31 -2.51 5.16
C GLU A 44 -10.73 -2.74 6.61
N ARG A 45 -9.81 -2.58 7.56
CA ARG A 45 -10.12 -2.67 8.99
C ARG A 45 -11.06 -1.54 9.39
N GLN A 46 -10.72 -0.30 9.05
CA GLN A 46 -11.53 0.88 9.36
C GLN A 46 -12.93 0.82 8.72
N GLU A 47 -13.01 0.38 7.46
CA GLU A 47 -14.28 0.17 6.76
C GLU A 47 -15.17 -0.87 7.47
N LYS A 48 -14.61 -2.01 7.87
CA LYS A 48 -15.34 -3.06 8.64
C LYS A 48 -15.78 -2.57 10.02
N LEU A 49 -15.04 -1.62 10.60
CA LEU A 49 -15.41 -1.01 11.88
C LEU A 49 -16.57 -0.01 11.72
N GLY A 50 -16.87 0.43 10.49
CA GLY A 50 -17.93 1.39 10.19
C GLY A 50 -17.53 2.83 10.57
N VAL A 51 -16.22 3.10 10.63
CA VAL A 51 -15.67 4.45 10.82
C VAL A 51 -15.27 5.03 9.48
N ASP A 52 -15.25 6.35 9.37
CA ASP A 52 -14.71 7.04 8.20
C ASP A 52 -13.19 6.80 8.14
N PRO A 53 -12.67 6.11 7.11
CA PRO A 53 -11.29 5.65 7.09
C PRO A 53 -10.31 6.81 6.93
N VAL A 54 -9.38 6.94 7.87
CA VAL A 54 -8.32 7.95 7.87
C VAL A 54 -6.98 7.27 7.62
N PHE A 55 -6.24 7.73 6.63
CA PHE A 55 -4.91 7.20 6.33
C PHE A 55 -3.89 7.63 7.39
N ASP A 56 -3.32 6.67 8.11
CA ASP A 56 -2.17 6.90 8.99
C ASP A 56 -0.87 6.38 8.33
N PRO A 57 0.06 7.27 7.95
CA PRO A 57 1.32 6.86 7.33
C PRO A 57 2.19 5.96 8.25
N LYS A 58 2.04 6.06 9.58
CA LYS A 58 2.78 5.25 10.55
C LYS A 58 2.35 3.79 10.48
N VAL A 59 1.05 3.52 10.27
CA VAL A 59 0.52 2.15 10.13
C VAL A 59 0.99 1.53 8.82
N ALA A 60 1.08 2.33 7.75
CA ALA A 60 1.63 1.89 6.47
C ALA A 60 3.16 1.64 6.54
N GLY A 61 3.84 2.16 7.57
CA GLY A 61 5.30 2.13 7.71
C GLY A 61 6.00 3.08 6.74
N ILE A 62 5.35 4.19 6.41
CA ILE A 62 5.88 5.24 5.53
C ILE A 62 6.45 6.33 6.42
N GLU A 63 7.75 6.58 6.27
CA GLU A 63 8.48 7.66 6.95
C GLU A 63 8.48 8.93 6.08
N ASN A 64 8.68 10.09 6.69
CA ASN A 64 8.74 11.40 6.02
C ASN A 64 7.43 11.82 5.31
N ALA A 65 6.28 11.44 5.87
CA ALA A 65 4.96 11.79 5.36
C ALA A 65 4.31 12.91 6.20
N GLU A 66 5.05 13.99 6.49
CA GLU A 66 4.65 15.07 7.41
C GLU A 66 3.24 15.62 7.13
N LEU A 67 2.94 15.90 5.86
CA LEU A 67 1.63 16.37 5.43
C LEU A 67 0.50 15.41 5.83
N TRP A 68 0.72 14.10 5.65
CA TRP A 68 -0.28 13.09 5.96
C TRP A 68 -0.41 12.84 7.46
N GLU A 69 0.68 13.00 8.22
CA GLU A 69 0.65 12.97 9.68
C GLU A 69 -0.19 14.12 10.25
N ASP A 70 -0.06 15.31 9.70
CA ASP A 70 -0.84 16.47 10.13
C ASP A 70 -2.32 16.30 9.79
N ILE A 71 -2.62 15.84 8.56
CA ILE A 71 -4.00 15.54 8.14
C ILE A 71 -4.63 14.47 9.04
N SER A 72 -3.94 13.35 9.27
CA SER A 72 -4.42 12.28 10.15
C SER A 72 -4.70 12.80 11.56
N ARG A 73 -3.79 13.61 12.12
CA ARG A 73 -3.95 14.22 13.44
C ARG A 73 -5.18 15.14 13.50
N GLU A 74 -5.42 15.92 12.47
CA GLU A 74 -6.58 16.82 12.40
C GLU A 74 -7.90 16.03 12.34
N TYR A 75 -7.98 15.00 11.49
CA TYR A 75 -9.15 14.12 11.43
C TYR A 75 -9.43 13.45 12.78
N HIS A 76 -8.39 12.94 13.45
CA HIS A 76 -8.53 12.36 14.79
C HIS A 76 -8.96 13.38 15.85
N ALA A 77 -8.52 14.64 15.75
CA ALA A 77 -8.98 15.72 16.62
C ALA A 77 -10.48 16.06 16.42
N GLN A 78 -10.99 15.85 15.20
CA GLN A 78 -12.41 16.01 14.86
C GLN A 78 -13.25 14.76 15.19
N GLY A 79 -12.64 13.68 15.67
CA GLY A 79 -13.32 12.42 15.98
C GLY A 79 -13.53 11.49 14.76
N ILE A 80 -12.92 11.81 13.63
CA ILE A 80 -13.00 11.04 12.37
C ILE A 80 -11.90 9.97 12.39
N GLY A 81 -12.21 8.76 11.89
CA GLY A 81 -11.29 7.61 11.92
C GLY A 81 -10.94 7.09 13.31
N ILE A 82 -11.65 7.52 14.37
CA ILE A 82 -11.46 6.99 15.73
C ILE A 82 -12.24 5.68 15.85
N GLU A 83 -11.52 4.57 16.04
CA GLU A 83 -12.16 3.28 16.31
C GLU A 83 -12.99 3.34 17.61
N PRO A 84 -14.25 2.88 17.62
CA PRO A 84 -15.04 2.80 18.84
C PRO A 84 -14.35 1.87 19.85
N LYS A 85 -14.11 2.35 21.08
CA LYS A 85 -13.39 1.59 22.13
C LYS A 85 -13.93 0.19 22.38
N GLU A 86 -15.22 -0.02 22.11
CA GLU A 86 -15.92 -1.31 22.24
C GLU A 86 -15.43 -2.36 21.22
N LYS A 87 -15.09 -1.96 20.00
CA LYS A 87 -14.53 -2.86 18.96
C LYS A 87 -13.03 -3.09 19.13
N GLN A 88 -12.30 -2.11 19.68
CA GLN A 88 -10.87 -2.23 20.00
C GLN A 88 -10.62 -3.28 21.10
N ASN A 89 -11.48 -3.31 22.13
CA ASN A 89 -11.37 -4.28 23.22
C ASN A 89 -11.66 -5.71 22.73
N LYS A 90 -12.67 -5.88 21.86
CA LYS A 90 -13.00 -7.19 21.27
C LYS A 90 -11.85 -7.77 20.43
N GLY A 91 -11.16 -6.93 19.64
CA GLY A 91 -9.99 -7.34 18.85
C GLY A 91 -8.80 -7.82 19.67
N MET A 92 -8.53 -7.19 20.82
CA MET A 92 -7.51 -7.65 21.77
C MET A 92 -7.89 -8.99 22.41
N VAL A 93 -9.15 -9.18 22.77
CA VAL A 93 -9.65 -10.44 23.35
C VAL A 93 -9.48 -11.61 22.36
N TYR A 94 -9.75 -11.42 21.07
CA TYR A 94 -9.56 -12.47 20.06
C TYR A 94 -8.08 -12.89 19.89
N GLN A 95 -7.15 -11.93 19.93
CA GLN A 95 -5.71 -12.24 19.84
C GLN A 95 -5.18 -12.93 21.11
N GLU A 96 -5.77 -12.63 22.26
CA GLU A 96 -5.41 -13.28 23.54
C GLU A 96 -5.94 -14.73 23.63
N GLU A 97 -7.06 -15.04 22.96
CA GLU A 97 -7.65 -16.39 22.89
C GLU A 97 -6.90 -17.32 21.91
N GLU A 98 -6.40 -16.81 20.78
CA GLU A 98 -5.61 -17.61 19.83
C GLU A 98 -4.18 -17.92 20.31
N GLY A 99 -3.62 -17.11 21.23
CA GLY A 99 -2.31 -17.36 21.83
C GLY A 99 -2.31 -18.39 22.99
N LYS A 100 -3.48 -18.92 23.37
CA LYS A 100 -3.66 -19.85 24.51
C LYS A 100 -3.98 -21.30 24.12
N ASN A 101 -4.03 -21.65 22.83
CA ASN A 101 -4.21 -23.03 22.35
C ASN A 101 -2.93 -23.62 21.75
#